data_AF-A0A7C1WC81-F1
#
_entry.id   AF-A0A7C1WC81-F1
#
_cell.length_a   1.000
_cell.length_b   1.000
_cell.length_c   1.000
_cell.angle_alpha   90.00
_cell.angle_beta   90.00
_cell.angle_gamma   90.00
#
_symmetry.space_group_name_H-M   'P 1'
#
loop_
_entity.id
_entity.type
_entity.pdbx_description
1 polymer ?
#
loop_
_entity_poly.entity_id
_entity_poly.type
_entity_poly.pdbx_seq_one_letter_code
_entity_poly.pdbx_strand_id
1 'polypeptide(L)'
;MKKAKKVTRIAYSDELNQAKYDALNEIAKLCGSIRTEVWRNYGSIGGLGAKFRPVRLVWIADEHVSILPQRIWRTTLSDSLDDIKANREAAKEKVIRHIFRNVDEKDKRQELFKKLKNDSVWVNDSYLRRLMRKYWKHGKNQTFNQIVLEPGSYKCFSHNGKNYIEVISLKRGSLLAIPVGTNYSITG
;
A
#
# COMPACT_ATOMS: atom_id res chain seq x y z
N MET A 1 -27.99 -14.58 -8.85
CA MET A 1 -27.43 -14.38 -7.50
C MET A 1 -27.07 -12.90 -7.33
N LYS A 2 -27.64 -12.19 -6.35
CA LYS A 2 -27.24 -10.81 -6.03
C LYS A 2 -25.78 -10.83 -5.59
N LYS A 3 -24.90 -10.10 -6.28
CA LYS A 3 -23.52 -9.87 -5.83
C LYS A 3 -23.61 -9.30 -4.41
N ALA A 4 -23.00 -9.98 -3.44
CA ALA A 4 -22.91 -9.46 -2.08
C ALA A 4 -22.30 -8.06 -2.13
N LYS A 5 -22.92 -7.09 -1.46
CA LYS A 5 -22.42 -5.72 -1.40
C LYS A 5 -21.04 -5.76 -0.75
N LYS A 6 -20.01 -5.24 -1.42
CA LYS A 6 -18.65 -5.17 -0.86
C LYS A 6 -18.68 -4.10 0.23
N VAL A 7 -18.65 -4.50 1.50
CA VAL A 7 -18.69 -3.60 2.65
C VAL A 7 -17.38 -3.74 3.42
N THR A 8 -16.76 -2.61 3.75
CA THR A 8 -15.65 -2.58 4.70
C THR A 8 -16.21 -2.61 6.11
N ARG A 9 -15.72 -3.53 6.94
CA ARG A 9 -16.08 -3.61 8.36
C ARG A 9 -14.84 -3.32 9.20
N ILE A 10 -15.03 -2.54 10.26
CA ILE A 10 -14.00 -2.27 11.28
C ILE A 10 -14.43 -3.03 12.53
N ALA A 11 -13.52 -3.82 13.07
CA ALA A 11 -13.72 -4.54 14.32
C ALA A 11 -12.54 -4.25 15.25
N TYR A 12 -12.82 -4.17 16.54
CA TYR A 12 -11.81 -3.92 17.57
C TYR A 12 -11.43 -5.23 18.24
N SER A 13 -10.18 -5.32 18.71
CA SER A 13 -9.77 -6.44 19.53
C SER A 13 -10.41 -6.38 20.91
N ASP A 14 -10.69 -7.53 21.50
CA ASP A 14 -11.21 -7.65 22.86
C ASP A 14 -10.16 -8.30 23.77
N GLU A 15 -9.62 -7.58 24.76
CA GLU A 15 -8.67 -8.13 25.74
C GLU A 15 -7.38 -8.74 25.14
N LEU A 16 -6.75 -8.05 24.17
CA LEU A 16 -5.46 -8.50 23.62
C LEU A 16 -4.35 -8.41 24.69
N ASN A 17 -3.74 -9.54 25.02
CA ASN A 17 -2.58 -9.59 25.92
C ASN A 17 -1.43 -8.69 25.42
N GLN A 18 -0.81 -7.94 26.34
CA GLN A 18 0.32 -7.05 26.10
C GLN A 18 1.44 -7.69 25.26
N ALA A 19 1.84 -8.93 25.55
CA ALA A 19 2.89 -9.61 24.79
C ALA A 19 2.52 -9.82 23.30
N LYS A 20 1.24 -10.09 23.02
CA LYS A 20 0.75 -10.20 21.63
C LYS A 20 0.68 -8.82 20.98
N TYR A 21 0.25 -7.81 21.73
CA TYR A 21 0.22 -6.42 21.25
C TYR A 21 1.63 -5.95 20.86
N ASP A 22 2.62 -6.19 21.71
CA ASP A 22 4.01 -5.79 21.46
C ASP A 22 4.57 -6.50 20.22
N ALA A 23 4.30 -7.80 20.07
CA ALA A 23 4.69 -8.55 18.87
C ALA A 23 4.05 -8.01 17.58
N LEU A 24 2.77 -7.63 17.61
CA LEU A 24 2.11 -6.99 16.48
C LEU A 24 2.69 -5.60 16.19
N ASN A 25 2.98 -4.82 17.23
CA ASN A 25 3.57 -3.51 17.10
C ASN A 25 4.98 -3.57 16.49
N GLU A 26 5.77 -4.58 16.86
CA GLU A 26 7.08 -4.83 16.27
C GLU A 26 6.97 -5.14 14.76
N ILE A 27 6.06 -6.04 14.37
CA ILE A 27 5.78 -6.33 12.95
C ILE A 27 5.36 -5.04 12.22
N ALA A 28 4.46 -4.26 12.80
CA ALA A 28 3.96 -3.02 12.21
C ALA A 28 5.08 -1.98 11.99
N LYS A 29 5.99 -1.85 12.95
CA LYS A 29 7.16 -0.97 12.84
C LYS A 29 8.09 -1.41 11.71
N LEU A 30 8.39 -2.70 11.60
CA LEU A 30 9.21 -3.24 10.51
C LEU A 30 8.56 -3.02 9.15
N CYS A 31 7.24 -3.21 9.04
CA CYS A 31 6.48 -2.87 7.84
C CYS A 31 6.55 -1.36 7.53
N GLY A 32 6.55 -0.49 8.55
CA GLY A 32 6.76 0.95 8.39
C GLY A 32 8.15 1.31 7.87
N SER A 33 9.19 0.59 8.28
CA SER A 33 10.55 0.75 7.71
C SER A 33 10.57 0.39 6.23
N ILE A 34 9.93 -0.71 5.84
CA ILE A 34 9.78 -1.11 4.43
C ILE A 34 9.07 -0.02 3.64
N ARG A 35 7.92 0.47 4.13
CA ARG A 35 7.18 1.57 3.48
C ARG A 35 8.08 2.79 3.26
N THR A 36 8.86 3.14 4.27
CA THR A 36 9.78 4.28 4.22
C THR A 36 10.84 4.10 3.13
N GLU A 37 11.43 2.92 3.04
CA GLU A 37 12.41 2.59 2.02
C GLU A 37 11.80 2.58 0.61
N VAL A 38 10.64 1.96 0.44
CA VAL A 38 9.94 1.93 -0.85
C VAL A 38 9.60 3.35 -1.32
N TRP A 39 9.12 4.20 -0.40
CA TRP A 39 8.90 5.63 -0.69
C TRP A 39 10.18 6.34 -1.07
N ARG A 40 11.28 6.12 -0.35
CA ARG A 40 12.58 6.74 -0.65
C ARG A 40 13.10 6.35 -2.05
N ASN A 41 13.02 5.07 -2.39
CA ASN A 41 13.59 4.53 -3.63
C ASN A 41 12.68 4.76 -4.85
N TYR A 42 11.35 4.70 -4.66
CA TYR A 42 10.39 4.68 -5.77
C TYR A 42 9.36 5.81 -5.75
N GLY A 43 9.30 6.63 -4.70
CA GLY A 43 8.34 7.72 -4.55
C GLY A 43 8.63 8.96 -5.41
N SER A 44 9.50 8.87 -6.40
CA SER A 44 9.89 9.96 -7.30
C SER A 44 9.85 9.52 -8.76
N ILE A 45 10.24 10.41 -9.68
CA ILE A 45 10.37 10.09 -11.10
C ILE A 45 11.26 8.85 -11.34
N GLY A 46 12.30 8.63 -10.53
CA GLY A 46 13.16 7.45 -10.65
C GLY A 46 12.42 6.12 -10.46
N GLY A 47 11.27 6.13 -9.77
CA GLY A 47 10.44 4.95 -9.51
C GLY A 47 9.31 4.71 -10.49
N LEU A 48 9.17 5.49 -11.57
CA LEU A 48 8.05 5.38 -12.52
C LEU A 48 7.89 3.98 -13.14
N GLY A 49 8.99 3.23 -13.29
CA GLY A 49 9.01 1.86 -13.80
C GLY A 49 8.90 0.78 -12.73
N ALA A 50 8.85 1.13 -11.45
CA ALA A 50 8.84 0.18 -10.35
C ALA A 50 7.55 -0.64 -10.38
N LYS A 51 7.69 -1.93 -10.70
CA LYS A 51 6.61 -2.92 -10.64
C LYS A 51 6.92 -3.88 -9.52
N PHE A 52 5.87 -4.37 -8.86
CA PHE A 52 5.99 -5.31 -7.75
C PHE A 52 6.88 -6.51 -8.08
N ARG A 53 6.68 -7.17 -9.23
CA ARG A 53 7.44 -8.39 -9.60
C ARG A 53 8.96 -8.15 -9.72
N PRO A 54 9.45 -7.20 -10.53
CA PRO A 54 10.88 -6.88 -10.59
C PRO A 54 11.48 -6.50 -9.24
N VAL A 55 10.84 -5.59 -8.49
CA VAL A 55 11.37 -5.12 -7.20
C VAL A 55 11.46 -6.27 -6.19
N ARG A 56 10.43 -7.12 -6.13
CA ARG A 56 10.40 -8.30 -5.27
C ARG A 56 11.52 -9.29 -5.60
N LEU A 57 11.83 -9.50 -6.89
CA LEU A 57 12.89 -10.43 -7.28
C LEU A 57 14.26 -9.97 -6.78
N VAL A 58 14.55 -8.68 -6.92
CA VAL A 58 15.79 -8.08 -6.38
C VAL A 58 15.85 -8.26 -4.86
N TRP A 59 14.77 -7.92 -4.14
CA TRP A 59 14.74 -8.03 -2.68
C TRP A 59 14.86 -9.47 -2.16
N ILE A 60 14.40 -10.46 -2.93
CA ILE A 60 14.60 -11.87 -2.60
C ILE A 60 16.06 -12.27 -2.84
N ALA A 61 16.66 -11.85 -3.95
CA ALA A 61 18.05 -12.18 -4.28
C ALA A 61 19.05 -11.57 -3.29
N ASP A 62 18.76 -10.36 -2.80
CA ASP A 62 19.60 -9.63 -1.85
C ASP A 62 19.33 -10.00 -0.38
N GLU A 63 18.44 -10.96 -0.11
CA GLU A 63 17.96 -11.31 1.24
C GLU A 63 17.51 -10.09 2.09
N HIS A 64 17.02 -9.06 1.40
CA HIS A 64 16.83 -7.71 1.93
C HIS A 64 15.86 -7.64 3.12
N VAL A 65 14.91 -8.56 3.18
CA VAL A 65 13.86 -8.61 4.21
C VAL A 65 13.79 -10.00 4.86
N SER A 66 14.88 -10.38 5.53
CA SER A 66 15.01 -11.67 6.22
C SER A 66 14.26 -11.72 7.56
N ILE A 67 14.05 -10.58 8.23
CA ILE A 67 13.44 -10.51 9.57
C ILE A 67 11.91 -10.71 9.50
N LEU A 68 11.25 -10.25 8.44
CA LEU A 68 9.80 -10.36 8.31
C LEU A 68 9.39 -11.62 7.53
N PRO A 69 8.29 -12.29 7.92
CA PRO A 69 7.71 -13.37 7.14
C PRO A 69 7.39 -12.92 5.70
N GLN A 70 7.68 -13.80 4.73
CA GLN A 70 7.61 -13.46 3.31
C GLN A 70 6.22 -12.93 2.87
N ARG A 71 5.14 -13.49 3.42
CA ARG A 71 3.77 -13.06 3.11
C ARG A 71 3.47 -11.63 3.56
N ILE A 72 4.02 -11.22 4.71
CA ILE A 72 3.78 -9.90 5.30
C ILE A 72 4.52 -8.83 4.50
N TRP A 73 5.83 -9.01 4.27
CA TRP A 73 6.60 -7.97 3.60
C TRP A 73 6.25 -7.83 2.12
N ARG A 74 5.89 -8.93 1.43
CA ARG A 74 5.44 -8.88 0.03
C ARG A 74 4.16 -8.07 -0.11
N THR A 75 3.20 -8.27 0.79
CA THR A 75 1.95 -7.50 0.80
C THR A 75 2.25 -6.03 1.06
N THR A 76 3.09 -5.74 2.06
CA THR A 76 3.51 -4.36 2.38
C THR A 76 4.23 -3.68 1.22
N LEU A 77 5.12 -4.38 0.51
CA LEU A 77 5.80 -3.87 -0.67
C LEU A 77 4.80 -3.54 -1.80
N SER A 78 3.87 -4.45 -2.10
CA SER A 78 2.86 -4.22 -3.13
C SER A 78 1.98 -3.03 -2.79
N ASP A 79 1.45 -3.00 -1.57
CA ASP A 79 0.62 -1.91 -1.03
C ASP A 79 1.33 -0.55 -1.11
N SER A 80 2.62 -0.51 -0.72
CA SER A 80 3.43 0.72 -0.79
C SER A 80 3.63 1.22 -2.22
N LEU A 81 3.86 0.31 -3.18
CA LEU A 81 4.01 0.68 -4.59
C LEU A 81 2.69 1.20 -5.19
N ASP A 82 1.56 0.60 -4.78
CA ASP A 82 0.24 1.05 -5.18
C ASP A 82 -0.11 2.42 -4.57
N ASP A 83 0.29 2.69 -3.33
CA ASP A 83 0.15 4.01 -2.68
C ASP A 83 0.95 5.10 -3.41
N ILE A 84 2.20 4.82 -3.79
CA ILE A 84 3.02 5.72 -4.62
C ILE A 84 2.34 6.01 -5.96
N LYS A 85 1.78 4.98 -6.60
CA LYS A 85 1.03 5.13 -7.85
C LYS A 85 -0.21 6.01 -7.63
N ALA A 86 -0.98 5.77 -6.58
CA ALA A 86 -2.15 6.57 -6.24
C ALA A 86 -1.78 8.04 -6.00
N ASN A 87 -0.70 8.30 -5.27
CA ASN A 87 -0.16 9.65 -5.05
C ASN A 87 0.19 10.36 -6.37
N ARG A 88 0.82 9.63 -7.31
CA ARG A 88 1.13 10.16 -8.64
C ARG A 88 -0.14 10.50 -9.43
N GLU A 89 -1.13 9.60 -9.46
CA GLU A 89 -2.39 9.86 -10.15
C GLU A 89 -3.14 11.06 -9.54
N ALA A 90 -3.11 11.20 -8.20
CA ALA A 90 -3.64 12.39 -7.53
C ALA A 90 -2.91 13.68 -7.92
N ALA A 91 -1.60 13.62 -8.21
CA ALA A 91 -0.86 14.75 -8.75
C ALA A 91 -1.25 15.07 -10.20
N LYS A 92 -1.53 14.06 -11.04
CA LYS A 92 -2.05 14.27 -12.40
C LYS A 92 -3.37 15.01 -12.38
N GLU A 93 -4.27 14.72 -11.45
CA GLU A 93 -5.52 15.47 -11.28
C GLU A 93 -5.30 16.96 -11.01
N LYS A 94 -4.25 17.32 -10.26
CA LYS A 94 -3.87 18.74 -10.05
C LYS A 94 -3.33 19.36 -11.34
N VAL A 95 -2.56 18.61 -12.12
CA VAL A 95 -2.06 19.05 -13.44
C VAL A 95 -3.20 19.24 -14.44
N ILE A 96 -4.19 18.34 -14.47
CA ILE A 96 -5.39 18.45 -15.32
C ILE A 96 -6.11 19.76 -15.02
N ARG A 97 -6.36 20.05 -13.74
CA ARG A 97 -6.96 21.32 -13.30
C ARG A 97 -6.12 22.54 -13.69
N HIS A 98 -4.79 22.44 -13.60
CA HIS A 98 -3.89 23.51 -14.03
C HIS A 98 -4.01 23.78 -15.54
N ILE A 99 -3.92 22.75 -16.37
CA ILE A 99 -4.01 22.88 -17.84
C ILE A 99 -5.38 23.45 -18.23
N PHE A 100 -6.46 22.95 -17.61
CA PHE A 100 -7.81 23.41 -17.91
C PHE A 100 -7.99 24.92 -17.68
N ARG A 101 -7.32 25.50 -16.68
CA ARG A 101 -7.40 26.92 -16.32
C ARG A 101 -6.48 27.84 -17.13
N ASN A 102 -5.42 27.30 -17.74
CA ASN A 102 -4.34 28.10 -18.34
C ASN A 102 -4.13 27.86 -19.84
N VAL A 103 -4.86 26.92 -20.44
CA VAL A 103 -4.77 26.60 -21.87
C VAL A 103 -6.15 26.73 -22.49
N ASP A 104 -6.41 27.85 -23.17
CA ASP A 104 -7.72 28.17 -23.73
C ASP A 104 -8.06 27.30 -24.95
N GLU A 105 -7.07 27.00 -25.79
CA GLU A 105 -7.22 26.17 -26.98
C GLU A 105 -7.62 24.72 -26.63
N LYS A 106 -8.80 24.32 -27.10
CA LYS A 106 -9.41 23.02 -26.77
C LYS A 106 -8.59 21.84 -27.28
N ASP A 107 -8.08 21.92 -28.51
CA ASP A 107 -7.38 20.80 -29.15
C ASP A 107 -6.04 20.54 -28.47
N LYS A 108 -5.29 21.62 -28.19
CA LYS A 108 -4.06 21.58 -27.41
C LYS A 108 -4.27 21.01 -26.00
N ARG A 109 -5.38 21.36 -25.36
CA ARG A 109 -5.75 20.80 -24.05
C ARG A 109 -5.98 19.29 -24.11
N GLN A 110 -6.70 18.81 -25.13
CA GLN A 110 -6.95 17.37 -25.33
C GLN A 110 -5.66 16.60 -25.59
N GLU A 111 -4.75 17.16 -26.40
CA GLU A 111 -3.45 16.56 -26.67
C GLU A 111 -2.62 16.40 -25.38
N LEU A 112 -2.57 17.45 -24.55
CA LEU A 112 -1.87 17.43 -23.27
C LEU A 112 -2.46 16.40 -22.30
N PHE A 113 -3.79 16.25 -22.26
CA PHE A 113 -4.44 15.21 -21.45
C PHE A 113 -4.09 13.81 -21.94
N LYS A 114 -4.05 13.59 -23.26
CA LYS A 114 -3.65 12.30 -23.84
C LYS A 114 -2.20 11.96 -23.47
N LYS A 115 -1.28 12.92 -23.57
CA LYS A 115 0.12 12.77 -23.17
C LYS A 115 0.27 12.50 -21.67
N LEU A 116 -0.50 13.17 -20.81
CA LEU A 116 -0.44 13.01 -19.35
C LEU A 116 -0.85 11.61 -18.86
N LYS A 117 -1.73 10.90 -19.59
CA LYS A 117 -2.17 9.55 -19.21
C LYS A 117 -1.02 8.54 -19.21
N ASN A 118 -0.07 8.66 -20.14
CA ASN A 118 1.03 7.72 -20.28
C ASN A 118 2.28 8.23 -19.56
N ASP A 119 2.72 7.47 -18.57
CA ASP A 119 3.88 7.80 -17.76
C ASP A 119 5.17 7.97 -18.55
N SER A 120 5.38 7.16 -19.59
CA SER A 120 6.57 7.26 -20.45
C SER A 120 6.54 8.49 -21.37
N VAL A 121 5.36 9.10 -21.59
CA VAL A 121 5.19 10.21 -22.53
C VAL A 121 5.37 11.55 -21.83
N TRP A 122 4.66 11.79 -20.72
CA TRP A 122 4.72 13.09 -20.05
C TRP A 122 6.08 13.39 -19.42
N VAL A 123 6.87 12.36 -19.10
CA VAL A 123 8.25 12.50 -18.60
C VAL A 123 9.18 13.11 -19.65
N ASN A 124 8.90 12.87 -20.93
CA ASN A 124 9.70 13.39 -22.04
C ASN A 124 9.17 14.73 -22.58
N ASP A 125 7.92 15.09 -22.26
CA ASP A 125 7.35 16.39 -22.58
C ASP A 125 7.81 17.46 -21.58
N SER A 126 8.49 18.51 -22.06
CA SER A 126 9.11 19.53 -21.20
C SER A 126 8.09 20.29 -20.34
N TYR A 127 6.90 20.56 -20.90
CA TYR A 127 5.83 21.30 -20.23
C TYR A 127 5.17 20.45 -19.15
N LEU A 128 4.71 19.24 -19.50
CA LEU A 128 4.07 18.33 -18.56
C LEU A 128 5.02 17.86 -17.47
N ARG A 129 6.30 17.59 -17.79
CA ARG A 129 7.31 17.25 -16.78
C ARG A 129 7.49 18.36 -15.74
N ARG A 130 7.47 19.64 -16.16
CA ARG A 130 7.57 20.78 -15.24
C ARG A 130 6.34 20.87 -14.34
N LEU A 131 5.15 20.69 -14.90
CA LEU A 131 3.91 20.69 -14.11
C LEU A 131 3.87 19.52 -13.13
N MET A 132 4.24 18.31 -13.57
CA MET A 132 4.31 17.15 -12.69
C MET A 132 5.33 17.37 -11.57
N ARG A 133 6.53 17.90 -11.80
CA ARG A 133 7.47 18.24 -10.71
C ARG A 133 6.95 19.31 -9.76
N LYS A 134 6.07 20.20 -10.24
CA LYS A 134 5.42 21.21 -9.40
C LYS A 134 4.40 20.57 -8.45
N TYR A 135 3.56 19.66 -8.94
CA TYR A 135 2.42 19.12 -8.17
C TYR A 135 2.67 17.75 -7.53
N TRP A 136 3.51 16.91 -8.15
CA TRP A 136 3.96 15.64 -7.62
C TRP A 136 5.23 15.86 -6.82
N LYS A 137 5.09 15.91 -5.49
CA LYS A 137 6.20 16.00 -4.55
C LYS A 137 6.55 14.60 -4.07
N HIS A 138 7.84 14.40 -3.79
CA HIS A 138 8.30 13.16 -3.19
C HIS A 138 7.61 12.97 -1.84
N GLY A 139 6.85 11.89 -1.70
CA GLY A 139 6.15 11.55 -0.47
C GLY A 139 7.09 10.95 0.57
N LYS A 140 6.57 10.81 1.78
CA LYS A 140 7.24 10.14 2.90
C LYS A 140 6.22 9.26 3.61
N ASN A 141 6.67 8.10 4.09
CA ASN A 141 5.84 7.27 4.94
C ASN A 141 5.60 7.93 6.31
N GLN A 142 4.37 7.85 6.81
CA GLN A 142 4.00 8.22 8.18
C GLN A 142 3.36 7.04 8.94
N THR A 143 3.24 5.89 8.29
CA THR A 143 2.51 4.73 8.81
C THR A 143 3.48 3.71 9.41
N PHE A 144 3.44 3.55 10.73
CA PHE A 144 4.29 2.62 11.49
C PHE A 144 3.50 1.68 12.42
N ASN A 145 2.16 1.75 12.37
CA ASN A 145 1.24 1.03 13.25
C ASN A 145 0.21 0.21 12.43
N GLN A 146 0.54 -0.16 11.19
CA GLN A 146 -0.35 -0.92 10.30
C GLN A 146 0.34 -2.12 9.68
N ILE A 147 -0.39 -3.25 9.68
CA ILE A 147 -0.04 -4.50 9.00
C ILE A 147 -1.12 -4.76 7.96
N VAL A 148 -0.72 -4.97 6.71
CA VAL A 148 -1.63 -5.32 5.63
C VAL A 148 -1.47 -6.81 5.34
N LEU A 149 -2.58 -7.53 5.29
CA LEU A 149 -2.63 -8.98 5.17
C LEU A 149 -3.33 -9.36 3.86
N GLU A 150 -2.69 -10.23 3.07
CA GLU A 150 -3.31 -10.80 1.87
C GLU A 150 -4.27 -11.95 2.22
N PRO A 151 -5.27 -12.26 1.37
CA PRO A 151 -6.11 -13.44 1.55
C PRO A 151 -5.26 -14.71 1.72
N GLY A 152 -5.59 -15.52 2.73
CA GLY A 152 -4.84 -16.72 3.08
C GLY A 152 -3.59 -16.49 3.93
N SER A 153 -3.24 -15.24 4.27
CA SER A 153 -2.19 -14.94 5.27
C SER A 153 -2.70 -14.88 6.72
N TYR A 154 -4.01 -15.01 6.90
CA TYR A 154 -4.68 -15.05 8.19
C TYR A 154 -5.75 -16.15 8.20
N LYS A 155 -6.15 -16.58 9.40
CA LYS A 155 -7.23 -17.53 9.62
C LYS A 155 -8.25 -16.94 10.58
N CYS A 156 -9.52 -17.02 10.22
CA CYS A 156 -10.62 -16.65 11.12
C CYS A 156 -11.21 -17.93 11.73
N PHE A 157 -11.44 -17.92 13.04
CA PHE A 157 -12.09 -19.03 13.73
C PHE A 157 -12.84 -18.54 14.98
N SER A 158 -13.74 -19.37 15.50
CA SER A 158 -14.49 -19.10 16.71
C SER A 158 -14.13 -20.14 17.77
N HIS A 159 -13.93 -19.69 19.02
CA HIS A 159 -13.63 -20.55 20.16
C HIS A 159 -14.28 -19.99 21.42
N ASN A 160 -15.01 -20.82 22.17
CA ASN A 160 -15.74 -20.43 23.39
C ASN A 160 -16.64 -19.19 23.21
N GLY A 161 -17.34 -19.10 22.08
CA GLY A 161 -18.22 -17.96 21.78
C GLY A 161 -17.52 -16.65 21.40
N LYS A 162 -16.18 -16.60 21.43
CA LYS A 162 -15.39 -15.46 20.93
C LYS A 162 -14.83 -15.73 19.53
N ASN A 163 -14.75 -14.70 18.71
CA ASN A 163 -14.16 -14.76 17.37
C ASN A 163 -12.69 -14.34 17.40
N TYR A 164 -11.86 -14.96 16.57
CA TYR A 164 -10.42 -14.73 16.53
C TYR A 164 -9.92 -14.58 15.09
N ILE A 165 -8.90 -13.74 14.93
CA ILE A 165 -8.09 -13.64 13.72
C ILE A 165 -6.67 -14.08 14.07
N GLU A 166 -6.23 -15.18 13.48
CA GLU A 166 -4.87 -15.70 13.57
C GLU A 166 -4.01 -15.10 12.46
N VAL A 167 -2.90 -14.47 12.85
CA VAL A 167 -1.94 -13.86 11.92
C VAL A 167 -0.54 -14.43 12.13
N ILE A 168 0.29 -14.36 11.10
CA ILE A 168 1.68 -14.87 11.17
C ILE A 168 2.50 -14.01 12.15
N SER A 169 3.23 -14.66 13.04
CA SER A 169 4.18 -14.00 13.94
C SER A 169 5.58 -13.88 13.33
N LEU A 170 6.48 -13.11 13.95
CA LEU A 170 7.90 -13.07 13.56
C LEU A 170 8.60 -14.42 13.77
N LYS A 171 8.22 -15.16 14.81
CA LYS A 171 8.80 -16.48 15.08
C LYS A 171 8.23 -17.50 14.09
N ARG A 172 9.15 -18.23 13.45
CA ARG A 172 8.81 -19.24 12.45
C ARG A 172 7.90 -20.32 13.06
N GLY A 173 6.78 -20.58 12.40
CA GLY A 173 5.82 -21.61 12.81
C GLY A 173 4.85 -21.19 13.91
N SER A 174 4.95 -19.98 14.46
CA SER A 174 3.96 -19.46 15.43
C SER A 174 3.00 -18.45 14.81
N LEU A 175 1.78 -18.47 15.33
CA LEU A 175 0.68 -17.58 14.97
C LEU A 175 0.25 -16.76 16.19
N LEU A 176 -0.20 -15.53 15.94
CA LEU A 176 -0.79 -14.65 16.95
C LEU A 176 -2.30 -14.67 16.77
N ALA A 177 -3.01 -15.27 17.73
CA ALA A 177 -4.47 -15.22 17.78
C ALA A 177 -4.94 -13.90 18.41
N ILE A 178 -5.62 -13.08 17.62
CA ILE A 178 -6.19 -11.79 18.00
C ILE A 178 -7.69 -11.98 18.28
N PRO A 179 -8.14 -11.88 19.54
CA PRO A 179 -9.58 -11.89 19.85
C PRO A 179 -10.26 -10.65 19.25
N VAL A 180 -11.45 -10.83 18.69
CA VAL A 180 -12.24 -9.76 18.09
C VAL A 180 -13.51 -9.56 18.89
N GLY A 181 -13.79 -8.33 19.30
CA GLY A 181 -14.95 -7.94 20.11
C GLY A 181 -16.27 -7.90 19.33
N THR A 182 -16.46 -8.78 18.34
CA THR A 182 -17.69 -8.86 17.57
C THR A 182 -18.23 -10.27 17.54
N ASN A 183 -19.55 -10.40 17.67
CA ASN A 183 -20.26 -11.68 17.60
C ASN A 183 -20.64 -12.06 16.17
N TYR A 184 -20.44 -11.17 15.19
CA TYR A 184 -20.63 -11.51 13.78
C TYR A 184 -19.55 -12.47 13.30
N SER A 185 -19.92 -13.46 12.50
CA SER A 185 -18.94 -14.33 11.86
C SER A 185 -17.99 -13.50 10.98
N ILE A 186 -16.70 -13.73 11.18
CA ILE A 186 -15.64 -13.08 10.42
C ILE A 186 -15.15 -14.09 9.40
N THR A 187 -15.24 -13.72 8.13
CA THR A 187 -14.69 -14.49 7.01
C THR A 187 -13.73 -13.62 6.22
N GLY A 188 -12.67 -14.23 5.69
CA GLY A 188 -11.62 -13.59 4.91
C GLY A 188 -11.69 -13.92 3.43
#